data_AF-A0A3D9HQN2-F1
#
_entry.id   AF-A0A3D9HQN2-F1
#
_cell.length_a   1.000
_cell.length_b   1.000
_cell.length_c   1.000
_cell.angle_alpha   90.00
_cell.angle_beta   90.00
_cell.angle_gamma   90.00
#
_symmetry.space_group_name_H-M   'P 1'
#
loop_
_entity.id
_entity.type
_entity.pdbx_description
1 polymer ?
#
loop_
_entity_poly.entity_id
_entity_poly.type
_entity_poly.pdbx_seq_one_letter_code
_entity_poly.pdbx_strand_id
1 'polypeptide(L)'
;MSPTPTIDQYLLSTCLFIIDEFNELYRDLSKEDLKKIADERYNEMDICVRLGYPFRQMAHFTVGDMKKKTAGKVNHDIYIHSKDFKIEVKYLKNWKSSSGTNSASKSWNVYQDDFDWLSNEILEGNKGKRAFVIGWFNCVNNFSSLIQLGDGKTAGSKPLVSEQKLCYFPFLKRRSVPTYASELIYNYNSTAYSPQNVSPINNVDVDFSCLFLGSEEDAFHFAIYY
;
A
#
# COMPACT_ATOMS: atom_id res chain seq x y z
N MET A 1 -31.45 -12.47 3.63
CA MET A 1 -30.18 -12.70 2.92
C MET A 1 -29.07 -12.61 3.96
N SER A 2 -28.20 -13.62 4.06
CA SER A 2 -27.00 -13.52 4.91
C SER A 2 -26.12 -12.38 4.41
N PRO A 3 -25.50 -11.57 5.28
CA PRO A 3 -24.57 -10.54 4.82
C PRO A 3 -23.43 -11.23 4.06
N THR A 4 -23.25 -10.86 2.80
CA THR A 4 -22.13 -11.34 2.00
C THR A 4 -20.87 -10.64 2.52
N PRO A 5 -19.83 -11.39 2.95
CA PRO A 5 -18.61 -10.76 3.45
C PRO A 5 -17.96 -9.88 2.38
N THR A 6 -17.45 -8.71 2.78
CA THR A 6 -16.78 -7.74 1.91
C THR A 6 -15.29 -8.05 1.77
N ILE A 7 -14.63 -7.48 0.76
CA ILE A 7 -13.23 -7.77 0.42
C ILE A 7 -12.26 -7.48 1.57
N ASP A 8 -12.50 -6.41 2.33
CA ASP A 8 -11.69 -5.97 3.48
C ASP A 8 -11.66 -7.03 4.59
N GLN A 9 -12.73 -7.78 4.79
CA GLN A 9 -12.79 -8.84 5.82
C GLN A 9 -11.84 -10.01 5.48
N TYR A 10 -11.75 -10.39 4.21
CA TYR A 10 -10.79 -11.41 3.77
C TYR A 10 -9.35 -10.87 3.81
N LEU A 11 -9.15 -9.63 3.37
CA LEU A 11 -7.84 -9.01 3.33
C LEU A 11 -7.29 -8.76 4.74
N LEU A 12 -8.12 -8.33 5.69
CA LEU A 12 -7.72 -8.15 7.09
C LEU A 12 -7.08 -9.42 7.64
N SER A 13 -7.81 -10.54 7.60
CA SER A 13 -7.28 -11.82 8.11
C SER A 13 -6.03 -12.26 7.37
N THR A 14 -6.00 -12.07 6.04
CA THR A 14 -4.87 -12.49 5.20
C THR A 14 -3.61 -11.67 5.52
N CYS A 15 -3.74 -10.35 5.61
CA CYS A 15 -2.65 -9.45 5.94
C CYS A 15 -2.09 -9.73 7.34
N LEU A 16 -2.96 -10.01 8.33
CA LEU A 16 -2.52 -10.37 9.68
C LEU A 16 -1.68 -11.66 9.68
N PHE A 17 -2.11 -12.71 8.97
CA PHE A 17 -1.31 -13.94 8.86
C PHE A 17 0.04 -13.72 8.18
N ILE A 18 0.10 -12.84 7.17
CA ILE A 18 1.37 -12.50 6.49
C ILE A 18 2.30 -11.74 7.44
N ILE A 19 1.77 -10.79 8.22
CA ILE A 19 2.54 -10.06 9.23
C ILE A 19 3.11 -11.04 10.26
N ASP A 20 2.27 -11.92 10.81
CA ASP A 20 2.69 -12.94 11.79
C ASP A 20 3.77 -13.86 11.21
N GLU A 21 3.61 -14.33 9.97
CA GLU A 21 4.62 -15.16 9.31
C GLU A 21 5.97 -14.42 9.18
N PHE A 22 5.95 -13.16 8.74
CA PHE A 22 7.18 -12.37 8.62
C PHE A 22 7.81 -12.03 9.98
N ASN A 23 6.99 -11.81 11.00
CA ASN A 23 7.47 -11.65 12.38
C ASN A 23 8.20 -12.91 12.86
N GLU A 24 7.63 -14.10 12.63
CA GLU A 24 8.29 -15.36 12.98
C GLU A 24 9.58 -15.59 12.19
N LEU A 25 9.58 -15.30 10.88
CA LEU A 25 10.74 -15.51 10.02
C LEU A 25 11.91 -14.56 10.32
N TYR A 26 11.61 -13.34 10.79
CA TYR A 26 12.59 -12.24 10.89
C TYR A 26 12.73 -11.65 12.29
N ARG A 27 12.18 -12.30 13.32
CA ARG A 27 12.15 -11.85 14.72
C ARG A 27 13.48 -11.30 15.25
N ASP A 28 14.58 -11.98 14.92
CA ASP A 28 15.90 -11.69 15.50
C ASP A 28 16.80 -10.86 14.55
N LEU A 29 16.24 -10.30 13.47
CA LEU A 29 17.01 -9.52 12.51
C LEU A 29 17.07 -8.03 12.88
N SER A 30 18.22 -7.42 12.62
CA SER A 30 18.36 -5.96 12.65
C SER A 30 17.53 -5.31 11.53
N LYS A 31 17.23 -4.00 11.65
CA LYS A 31 16.57 -3.26 10.57
C LYS A 31 17.39 -3.26 9.29
N GLU A 32 18.72 -3.23 9.41
CA GLU A 32 19.66 -3.28 8.28
C GLU A 32 19.60 -4.63 7.55
N ASP A 33 19.56 -5.75 8.28
CA ASP A 33 19.42 -7.09 7.69
C ASP A 33 18.04 -7.28 7.08
N LEU A 34 16.98 -6.84 7.77
CA LEU A 34 15.62 -6.86 7.25
C LEU A 34 15.50 -6.03 5.96
N LYS A 35 16.19 -4.87 5.89
CA LYS A 35 16.25 -4.03 4.70
C LYS A 35 16.86 -4.77 3.52
N LYS A 36 17.94 -5.51 3.74
CA LYS A 36 18.59 -6.32 2.71
C LYS A 36 17.64 -7.40 2.17
N ILE A 37 16.94 -8.09 3.07
CA ILE A 37 15.92 -9.08 2.71
C ILE A 37 14.80 -8.45 1.89
N ALA A 38 14.25 -7.33 2.34
CA ALA A 38 13.17 -6.61 1.67
C ALA A 38 13.54 -6.19 0.24
N ASP A 39 14.77 -5.71 0.04
CA ASP A 39 15.22 -5.21 -1.26
C ASP A 39 15.54 -6.34 -2.24
N GLU A 40 16.17 -7.42 -1.76
CA GLU A 40 16.78 -8.47 -2.61
C GLU A 40 15.89 -9.70 -2.81
N ARG A 41 15.06 -10.08 -1.82
CA ARG A 41 14.32 -11.35 -1.85
C ARG A 41 12.86 -11.23 -2.25
N TYR A 42 12.27 -10.03 -2.13
CA TYR A 42 10.84 -9.82 -2.37
C TYR A 42 10.58 -8.87 -3.53
N ASN A 43 9.52 -9.15 -4.26
CA ASN A 43 8.92 -8.31 -5.29
C ASN A 43 7.39 -8.26 -5.13
N GLU A 44 6.73 -7.48 -5.99
CA GLU A 44 5.27 -7.26 -5.95
C GLU A 44 4.48 -8.57 -6.12
N MET A 45 4.92 -9.47 -7.01
CA MET A 45 4.27 -10.77 -7.25
C MET A 45 4.30 -11.66 -6.00
N ASP A 46 5.38 -11.64 -5.22
CA ASP A 46 5.47 -12.43 -3.98
C ASP A 46 4.38 -12.01 -2.99
N ILE A 47 4.13 -10.70 -2.87
CA ILE A 47 3.07 -10.15 -2.02
C ILE A 47 1.69 -10.47 -2.62
N CYS A 48 1.51 -10.34 -3.93
CA CYS A 48 0.26 -10.69 -4.61
C CYS A 48 -0.13 -12.15 -4.37
N VAL A 49 0.80 -13.08 -4.56
CA VAL A 49 0.55 -14.51 -4.33
C VAL A 49 0.14 -14.77 -2.89
N ARG A 50 0.83 -14.17 -1.91
CA ARG A 50 0.49 -14.29 -0.48
C ARG A 50 -0.92 -13.78 -0.19
N LEU A 51 -1.31 -12.61 -0.74
CA LEU A 51 -2.65 -12.05 -0.59
C LEU A 51 -3.73 -12.88 -1.28
N GLY A 52 -3.42 -13.48 -2.43
CA GLY A 52 -4.36 -14.30 -3.20
C GLY A 52 -4.50 -15.75 -2.70
N TYR A 53 -3.49 -16.25 -1.97
CA TYR A 53 -3.42 -17.66 -1.57
C TYR A 53 -4.64 -18.18 -0.80
N PRO A 54 -5.25 -17.43 0.13
CA PRO A 54 -6.45 -17.89 0.85
C PRO A 54 -7.66 -18.16 -0.06
N PHE A 55 -7.73 -17.51 -1.23
CA PHE A 55 -8.78 -17.73 -2.22
C PHE A 55 -8.52 -18.99 -3.08
N ARG A 56 -7.32 -19.57 -3.01
CA ARG A 56 -6.92 -20.82 -3.70
C ARG A 56 -7.25 -20.75 -5.19
N GLN A 57 -7.99 -21.74 -5.70
CA GLN A 57 -8.37 -21.87 -7.10
C GLN A 57 -9.34 -20.77 -7.57
N MET A 58 -9.88 -19.95 -6.66
CA MET A 58 -10.74 -18.82 -7.02
C MET A 58 -9.96 -17.57 -7.42
N ALA A 59 -8.67 -17.48 -7.06
CA ALA A 59 -7.83 -16.35 -7.42
C ALA A 59 -7.28 -16.51 -8.84
N HIS A 60 -7.56 -15.51 -9.68
CA HIS A 60 -6.89 -15.33 -10.97
C HIS A 60 -5.84 -14.22 -10.82
N PHE A 61 -4.57 -14.55 -11.06
CA PHE A 61 -3.45 -13.61 -10.96
C PHE A 61 -3.13 -13.02 -12.33
N THR A 62 -3.13 -11.70 -12.43
CA THR A 62 -2.86 -10.91 -13.64
C THR A 62 -1.56 -10.12 -13.55
N VAL A 63 -0.86 -10.22 -12.41
CA VAL A 63 0.46 -9.61 -12.20
C VAL A 63 1.42 -10.08 -13.28
N GLY A 64 1.99 -9.13 -14.03
CA GLY A 64 2.96 -9.46 -15.08
C GLY A 64 2.35 -9.90 -16.41
N ASP A 65 1.02 -9.94 -16.55
CA ASP A 65 0.37 -10.09 -17.85
C ASP A 65 0.61 -8.82 -18.68
N MET A 66 1.71 -8.81 -19.43
CA MET A 66 1.97 -7.82 -20.46
C MET A 66 1.01 -8.05 -21.63
N LYS A 67 -0.24 -7.59 -21.49
CA LYS A 67 -1.10 -7.44 -22.67
C LYS A 67 -0.43 -6.48 -23.64
N LYS A 68 -0.47 -6.84 -24.93
CA LYS A 68 -0.04 -5.96 -26.03
C LYS A 68 -0.66 -4.58 -25.82
N LYS A 69 0.12 -3.51 -26.06
CA LYS A 69 -0.21 -2.06 -25.90
C LYS A 69 -1.60 -1.61 -26.39
N THR A 70 -2.33 -2.45 -27.13
CA THR A 70 -3.66 -2.21 -27.70
C THR A 70 -4.82 -2.65 -26.81
N ALA A 71 -4.60 -3.50 -25.79
CA ALA A 71 -5.63 -3.80 -24.79
C ALA A 71 -5.30 -3.00 -23.52
N GLY A 72 -6.23 -2.15 -23.07
CA GLY A 72 -6.02 -1.25 -21.93
C GLY A 72 -5.52 -1.93 -20.66
N LYS A 73 -4.96 -1.14 -19.73
CA LYS A 73 -4.44 -1.60 -18.43
C LYS A 73 -5.49 -2.48 -17.75
N VAL A 74 -5.09 -3.70 -17.35
CA VAL A 74 -5.90 -4.51 -16.44
C VAL A 74 -5.69 -3.90 -15.07
N ASN A 75 -6.71 -3.20 -14.57
CA ASN A 75 -6.65 -2.54 -13.25
C ASN A 75 -7.00 -3.56 -12.15
N HIS A 76 -6.13 -4.55 -11.98
CA HIS A 76 -6.05 -5.45 -10.83
C HIS A 76 -4.89 -6.43 -11.02
N ASP A 77 -4.34 -6.88 -9.90
CA ASP A 77 -3.34 -7.93 -9.80
C ASP A 77 -3.97 -9.29 -9.45
N ILE A 78 -5.10 -9.28 -8.74
CA ILE A 78 -5.85 -10.46 -8.31
C ILE A 78 -7.34 -10.25 -8.62
N TYR A 79 -7.96 -11.22 -9.28
CA TYR A 79 -9.41 -11.25 -9.50
C TYR A 79 -10.05 -12.54 -8.98
N ILE A 80 -11.06 -12.39 -8.13
CA ILE A 80 -11.89 -13.48 -7.62
C ILE A 80 -13.26 -13.38 -8.28
N HIS A 81 -13.38 -13.96 -9.47
CA HIS A 81 -14.57 -13.87 -10.33
C HIS A 81 -15.88 -14.20 -9.61
N SER A 82 -15.90 -15.28 -8.82
CA SER A 82 -17.14 -15.75 -8.17
C SER A 82 -17.66 -14.82 -7.07
N LYS A 83 -16.84 -13.88 -6.60
CA LYS A 83 -17.22 -12.86 -5.62
C LYS A 83 -17.23 -11.46 -6.22
N ASP A 84 -16.83 -11.34 -7.48
CA ASP A 84 -16.48 -10.10 -8.14
C ASP A 84 -15.52 -9.25 -7.29
N PHE A 85 -14.43 -9.81 -6.77
CA PHE A 85 -13.43 -9.05 -6.01
C PHE A 85 -12.18 -8.77 -6.84
N LYS A 86 -11.82 -7.49 -7.01
CA LYS A 86 -10.58 -7.09 -7.68
C LYS A 86 -9.63 -6.42 -6.68
N ILE A 87 -8.38 -6.84 -6.68
CA ILE A 87 -7.34 -6.33 -5.78
C ILE A 87 -6.18 -5.85 -6.63
N GLU A 88 -5.84 -4.56 -6.51
CA GLU A 88 -4.57 -4.01 -6.97
C GLU A 88 -3.58 -4.05 -5.80
N VAL A 89 -2.32 -4.41 -6.06
CA VAL A 89 -1.30 -4.58 -5.03
C VAL A 89 -0.06 -3.77 -5.38
N LYS A 90 0.52 -3.08 -4.41
CA LYS A 90 1.82 -2.43 -4.56
C LYS A 90 2.74 -2.80 -3.42
N TYR A 91 3.94 -3.24 -3.78
CA TYR A 91 5.00 -3.49 -2.81
C TYR A 91 5.97 -2.31 -2.78
N LEU A 92 6.09 -1.63 -1.63
CA LEU A 92 7.04 -0.55 -1.47
C LEU A 92 8.40 -1.09 -1.04
N LYS A 93 9.43 -0.73 -1.79
CA LYS A 93 10.84 -0.93 -1.43
C LYS A 93 11.71 0.16 -2.01
N ASN A 94 12.95 0.26 -1.54
CA ASN A 94 13.93 1.08 -2.23
C ASN A 94 14.51 0.34 -3.42
N TRP A 95 14.79 1.08 -4.48
CA TRP A 95 15.59 0.60 -5.59
C TRP A 95 16.93 1.30 -5.56
N LYS A 96 17.99 0.53 -5.82
CA LYS A 96 19.29 1.12 -6.14
C LYS A 96 19.16 1.80 -7.49
N SER A 97 19.31 3.12 -7.49
CA SER A 97 19.43 3.90 -8.72
C SER A 97 20.74 3.54 -9.43
N SER A 98 20.85 3.89 -10.71
CA SER A 98 22.08 3.75 -11.48
C SER A 98 23.26 4.55 -10.91
N SER A 99 22.99 5.57 -10.07
CA SER A 99 24.02 6.35 -9.36
C SER A 99 24.37 5.78 -7.97
N GLY A 100 23.88 4.59 -7.64
CA GLY A 100 24.18 3.91 -6.36
C GLY A 100 23.39 4.46 -5.16
N THR A 101 22.46 5.40 -5.38
CA THR A 101 21.59 5.96 -4.34
C THR A 101 20.28 5.17 -4.25
N ASN A 102 19.74 5.01 -3.06
CA ASN A 102 18.44 4.35 -2.87
C ASN A 102 17.31 5.36 -3.13
N SER A 103 16.40 5.05 -4.05
CA SER A 103 15.20 5.85 -4.32
C SER A 103 13.93 5.05 -4.10
N ALA A 104 12.78 5.73 -3.97
CA ALA A 104 11.47 5.08 -4.00
C ALA A 104 11.30 4.27 -5.30
N SER A 105 10.55 3.17 -5.23
CA SER A 105 10.39 2.23 -6.35
C SER A 105 9.63 2.77 -7.54
N LYS A 106 8.64 3.62 -7.29
CA LYS A 106 7.73 4.14 -8.30
C LYS A 106 7.50 5.64 -8.08
N SER A 107 7.20 6.35 -9.15
CA SER A 107 6.79 7.76 -9.07
C SER A 107 5.41 7.88 -8.45
N TRP A 108 5.09 9.06 -7.89
CA TRP A 108 3.76 9.33 -7.33
C TRP A 108 2.61 9.02 -8.29
N ASN A 109 2.77 9.33 -9.58
CA ASN A 109 1.70 9.15 -10.58
C ASN A 109 1.19 7.71 -10.67
N VAL A 110 2.05 6.71 -10.44
CA VAL A 110 1.60 5.31 -10.43
C VAL A 110 0.60 5.05 -9.31
N TYR A 111 0.90 5.54 -8.10
CA TYR A 111 0.00 5.42 -6.96
C TYR A 111 -1.27 6.25 -7.17
N GLN A 112 -1.15 7.42 -7.78
CA GLN A 112 -2.30 8.26 -8.11
C GLN A 112 -3.25 7.55 -9.07
N ASP A 113 -2.74 6.92 -10.15
CA ASP A 113 -3.57 6.16 -11.08
C ASP A 113 -4.34 5.02 -10.39
N ASP A 114 -3.71 4.35 -9.42
CA ASP A 114 -4.33 3.24 -8.67
C ASP A 114 -5.37 3.77 -7.65
N PHE A 115 -5.10 4.92 -7.01
CA PHE A 115 -6.07 5.62 -6.15
C PHE A 115 -7.29 6.14 -6.94
N ASP A 116 -7.05 6.71 -8.12
CA ASP A 116 -8.09 7.21 -9.02
C ASP A 116 -8.94 6.05 -9.55
N TRP A 117 -8.32 4.92 -9.91
CA TRP A 117 -9.05 3.70 -10.27
C TRP A 117 -9.99 3.25 -9.16
N LEU A 118 -9.49 3.10 -7.92
CA LEU A 118 -10.31 2.64 -6.81
C LEU A 118 -11.45 3.63 -6.51
N SER A 119 -11.16 4.94 -6.55
CA SER A 119 -12.15 6.00 -6.35
C SER A 119 -13.30 5.91 -7.38
N ASN A 120 -12.96 5.74 -8.66
CA ASN A 120 -13.95 5.58 -9.72
C ASN A 120 -14.80 4.32 -9.53
N GLU A 121 -14.19 3.19 -9.18
CA GLU A 121 -14.96 1.96 -8.95
C GLU A 121 -15.90 2.07 -7.73
N ILE A 122 -15.51 2.77 -6.67
CA ILE A 122 -16.39 3.05 -5.52
C ILE A 122 -17.58 3.91 -5.96
N LEU A 123 -17.33 4.96 -6.74
CA LEU A 123 -18.38 5.83 -7.31
C LEU A 123 -19.34 5.06 -8.24
N GLU A 124 -18.85 4.04 -8.93
CA GLU A 124 -19.65 3.13 -9.77
C GLU A 124 -20.42 2.06 -8.96
N GLY A 125 -20.31 2.07 -7.63
CA GLY A 125 -21.06 1.18 -6.74
C GLY A 125 -20.35 -0.14 -6.42
N ASN A 126 -19.04 -0.24 -6.68
CA ASN A 126 -18.23 -1.44 -6.39
C ASN A 126 -17.52 -1.38 -5.01
N LYS A 127 -17.98 -0.52 -4.10
CA LYS A 127 -17.46 -0.46 -2.73
C LYS A 127 -17.55 -1.84 -2.05
N GLY A 128 -16.51 -2.22 -1.31
CA GLY A 128 -16.41 -3.52 -0.64
C GLY A 128 -16.14 -4.70 -1.59
N LYS A 129 -15.94 -4.44 -2.89
CA LYS A 129 -15.54 -5.42 -3.92
C LYS A 129 -14.23 -5.06 -4.63
N ARG A 130 -13.69 -3.88 -4.36
CA ARG A 130 -12.41 -3.42 -4.89
C ARG A 130 -11.51 -3.10 -3.73
N ALA A 131 -10.23 -3.40 -3.88
CA ALA A 131 -9.24 -2.98 -2.93
C ALA A 131 -7.96 -2.57 -3.64
N PHE A 132 -7.30 -1.58 -3.06
CA PHE A 132 -5.91 -1.27 -3.35
C PHE A 132 -5.11 -1.56 -2.08
N VAL A 133 -4.13 -2.46 -2.18
CA VAL A 133 -3.33 -2.92 -1.03
C VAL A 133 -1.88 -2.52 -1.23
N ILE A 134 -1.33 -1.82 -0.24
CA ILE A 134 0.07 -1.44 -0.20
C ILE A 134 0.76 -2.22 0.92
N GLY A 135 1.84 -2.93 0.61
CA GLY A 135 2.64 -3.69 1.58
C GLY A 135 4.11 -3.24 1.60
N TRP A 136 4.75 -3.23 2.77
CA TRP A 136 6.18 -2.92 2.90
C TRP A 136 6.79 -3.47 4.19
N PHE A 137 8.10 -3.74 4.16
CA PHE A 137 8.86 -4.11 5.36
C PHE A 137 9.11 -2.88 6.25
N ASN A 138 9.02 -3.06 7.56
CA ASN A 138 9.31 -2.05 8.59
C ASN A 138 10.83 -1.91 8.86
N CYS A 139 11.57 -1.66 7.78
CA CYS A 139 13.04 -1.64 7.78
C CYS A 139 13.62 -0.24 7.47
N VAL A 140 12.76 0.79 7.40
CA VAL A 140 13.14 2.17 7.10
C VAL A 140 12.77 3.10 8.24
N ASN A 141 13.53 4.17 8.41
CA ASN A 141 13.29 5.15 9.48
C ASN A 141 12.11 6.09 9.19
N ASN A 142 11.79 6.33 7.92
CA ASN A 142 10.67 7.18 7.52
C ASN A 142 9.96 6.60 6.30
N PHE A 143 8.63 6.68 6.31
CA PHE A 143 7.79 6.16 5.22
C PHE A 143 8.06 6.89 3.88
N SER A 144 8.45 8.17 3.93
CA SER A 144 8.83 8.93 2.73
C SER A 144 10.07 8.37 2.00
N SER A 145 10.84 7.47 2.63
CA SER A 145 11.91 6.75 1.94
C SER A 145 11.36 5.72 0.94
N LEU A 146 10.12 5.26 1.14
CA LEU A 146 9.47 4.25 0.32
C LEU A 146 8.56 4.85 -0.76
N ILE A 147 8.05 6.06 -0.54
CA ILE A 147 7.10 6.73 -1.42
C ILE A 147 7.31 8.25 -1.48
N GLN A 148 7.08 8.85 -2.66
CA GLN A 148 7.36 10.26 -2.93
C GLN A 148 6.30 11.23 -2.37
N LEU A 149 6.38 11.55 -1.08
CA LEU A 149 5.44 12.46 -0.40
C LEU A 149 5.79 13.96 -0.47
N GLY A 150 6.93 14.31 -1.06
CA GLY A 150 7.35 15.71 -1.21
C GLY A 150 6.47 16.51 -2.18
N ASP A 151 6.41 17.82 -1.98
CA ASP A 151 5.67 18.78 -2.82
C ASP A 151 6.30 19.04 -4.19
N GLY A 152 7.56 18.64 -4.38
CA GLY A 152 8.31 18.84 -5.63
C GLY A 152 8.64 20.29 -5.95
N LYS A 153 8.27 21.24 -5.08
CA LYS A 153 8.52 22.68 -5.24
C LYS A 153 9.78 23.12 -4.52
N THR A 154 10.10 22.43 -3.43
CA THR A 154 11.31 22.72 -2.65
C THR A 154 12.52 22.02 -3.27
N ALA A 155 13.49 22.78 -3.77
CA ALA A 155 14.76 22.22 -4.26
C ALA A 155 15.59 21.67 -3.08
N GLY A 156 16.06 20.43 -3.18
CA GLY A 156 16.99 19.82 -2.20
C GLY A 156 16.55 18.46 -1.67
N SER A 157 17.32 17.91 -0.73
CA SER A 157 17.13 16.55 -0.17
C SER A 157 16.01 16.45 0.88
N LYS A 158 15.41 17.59 1.28
CA LYS A 158 14.36 17.68 2.31
C LYS A 158 13.17 18.48 1.79
N PRO A 159 12.33 17.89 0.93
CA PRO A 159 11.13 18.57 0.44
C PRO A 159 10.09 18.70 1.56
N LEU A 160 9.32 19.79 1.52
CA LEU A 160 8.10 19.92 2.30
C LEU A 160 7.10 18.84 1.90
N VAL A 161 6.27 18.41 2.84
CA VAL A 161 5.22 17.43 2.55
C VAL A 161 4.16 18.02 1.60
N SER A 162 3.70 17.21 0.66
CA SER A 162 2.55 17.54 -0.18
C SER A 162 1.25 17.17 0.53
N GLU A 163 0.43 18.16 0.85
CA GLU A 163 -0.91 17.96 1.42
C GLU A 163 -1.81 17.10 0.52
N GLN A 164 -1.66 17.25 -0.80
CA GLN A 164 -2.39 16.46 -1.81
C GLN A 164 -2.03 14.98 -1.81
N LYS A 165 -0.85 14.62 -1.30
CA LYS A 165 -0.39 13.23 -1.23
C LYS A 165 -0.61 12.65 0.16
N LEU A 166 -0.38 13.44 1.19
CA LEU A 166 -0.49 13.03 2.59
C LEU A 166 -1.91 12.61 2.97
N CYS A 167 -2.94 13.21 2.35
CA CYS A 167 -4.34 12.86 2.63
C CYS A 167 -4.68 11.38 2.39
N TYR A 168 -3.93 10.68 1.52
CA TYR A 168 -4.09 9.24 1.27
C TYR A 168 -3.50 8.34 2.37
N PHE A 169 -2.75 8.89 3.32
CA PHE A 169 -2.04 8.13 4.35
C PHE A 169 -2.44 8.61 5.76
N PRO A 170 -3.70 8.36 6.18
CA PRO A 170 -4.23 8.85 7.46
C PRO A 170 -3.50 8.26 8.68
N PHE A 171 -2.72 7.18 8.48
CA PHE A 171 -1.87 6.57 9.49
C PHE A 171 -0.55 7.32 9.73
N LEU A 172 -0.27 8.41 9.00
CA LEU A 172 0.89 9.28 9.23
C LEU A 172 0.48 10.54 10.01
N LYS A 173 1.35 10.99 10.92
CA LYS A 173 1.17 12.25 11.64
C LYS A 173 2.39 13.16 11.54
N ARG A 174 2.13 14.45 11.75
CA ARG A 174 3.11 15.53 11.76
C ARG A 174 3.66 15.74 13.17
N ARG A 175 4.94 16.11 13.27
CA ARG A 175 5.58 16.54 14.52
C ARG A 175 5.75 18.05 14.63
N SER A 176 5.73 18.75 13.50
CA SER A 176 6.13 20.15 13.34
C SER A 176 5.31 20.81 12.23
N VAL A 177 5.20 22.15 12.25
CA VAL A 177 4.69 22.95 11.13
C VAL A 177 5.70 24.07 10.87
N PRO A 178 6.25 24.23 9.64
CA PRO A 178 6.04 23.37 8.47
C PRO A 178 6.62 21.96 8.66
N THR A 179 6.06 20.96 7.96
CA THR A 179 6.50 19.55 8.06
C THR A 179 7.29 19.15 6.82
N TYR A 180 8.48 18.57 7.02
CA TYR A 180 9.22 17.91 5.94
C TYR A 180 8.72 16.47 5.73
N ALA A 181 8.77 15.96 4.51
CA ALA A 181 8.30 14.59 4.22
C ALA A 181 9.00 13.53 5.10
N SER A 182 10.30 13.72 5.40
CA SER A 182 11.10 12.84 6.25
C SER A 182 10.76 12.88 7.74
N GLU A 183 9.97 13.87 8.18
CA GLU A 183 9.55 14.05 9.58
C GLU A 183 8.20 13.41 9.88
N LEU A 184 7.53 12.87 8.85
CA LEU A 184 6.30 12.09 9.03
C LEU A 184 6.61 10.81 9.80
N ILE A 185 5.77 10.53 10.78
CA ILE A 185 5.86 9.32 11.59
C ILE A 185 4.53 8.58 11.59
N TYR A 186 4.58 7.27 11.84
CA TYR A 186 3.37 6.47 12.01
C TYR A 186 2.59 6.90 13.26
N ASN A 187 1.28 6.80 13.17
CA ASN A 187 0.36 7.01 14.28
C ASN A 187 -0.26 5.68 14.75
N TYR A 188 0.59 4.69 15.04
CA TYR A 188 0.19 3.32 15.42
C TYR A 188 -0.98 3.30 16.40
N ASN A 189 -0.83 3.96 17.56
CA ASN A 189 -1.80 3.89 18.65
C ASN A 189 -3.22 4.38 18.31
N SER A 190 -3.36 5.31 17.35
CA SER A 190 -4.66 5.92 17.05
C SER A 190 -5.26 5.44 15.74
N THR A 191 -4.48 4.80 14.87
CA THR A 191 -4.89 4.51 13.47
C THR A 191 -4.68 3.07 13.05
N ALA A 192 -3.78 2.32 13.71
CA ALA A 192 -3.58 0.92 13.38
C ALA A 192 -4.83 0.10 13.75
N TYR A 193 -5.14 -0.89 12.93
CA TYR A 193 -6.23 -1.85 13.11
C TYR A 193 -7.64 -1.24 13.17
N SER A 194 -7.80 0.01 12.76
CA SER A 194 -9.10 0.71 12.72
C SER A 194 -9.28 1.47 11.40
N PRO A 195 -10.41 1.28 10.68
CA PRO A 195 -10.68 2.01 9.44
C PRO A 195 -10.64 3.52 9.64
N GLN A 196 -9.88 4.20 8.79
CA GLN A 196 -9.79 5.65 8.72
C GLN A 196 -10.42 6.15 7.43
N ASN A 197 -11.17 7.25 7.49
CA ASN A 197 -11.66 7.90 6.29
C ASN A 197 -10.49 8.57 5.55
N VAL A 198 -10.47 8.44 4.22
CA VAL A 198 -9.53 9.14 3.34
C VAL A 198 -10.30 10.21 2.61
N SER A 199 -9.85 11.45 2.71
CA SER A 199 -10.50 12.59 2.06
C SER A 199 -9.51 13.27 1.12
N PRO A 200 -9.43 12.83 -0.16
CA PRO A 200 -8.52 13.43 -1.12
C PRO A 200 -8.90 14.90 -1.38
N ILE A 201 -7.90 15.77 -1.46
CA ILE A 201 -8.12 17.20 -1.66
C ILE A 201 -8.54 17.46 -3.11
N ASN A 202 -9.61 18.24 -3.32
CA ASN A 202 -10.19 18.61 -4.62
C ASN A 202 -10.83 17.46 -5.43
N ASN A 203 -11.12 16.32 -4.82
CA ASN A 203 -11.90 15.25 -5.46
C ASN A 203 -13.36 15.26 -5.02
N VAL A 204 -14.20 14.54 -5.77
CA VAL A 204 -15.57 14.19 -5.36
C VAL A 204 -15.50 13.51 -3.99
N ASP A 205 -16.50 13.74 -3.13
CA ASP A 205 -16.60 13.07 -1.84
C ASP A 205 -16.83 11.57 -2.08
N VAL A 206 -15.75 10.80 -2.01
CA VAL A 206 -15.76 9.34 -2.15
C VAL A 206 -15.66 8.76 -0.76
N ASP A 207 -16.58 7.85 -0.42
CA ASP A 207 -16.57 7.10 0.84
C ASP A 207 -15.45 6.03 0.82
N PHE A 208 -14.21 6.52 0.92
CA PHE A 208 -12.96 5.81 0.70
C PHE A 208 -12.30 5.52 2.06
N SER A 209 -12.12 4.25 2.40
CA SER A 209 -11.54 3.87 3.70
C SER A 209 -10.10 3.37 3.56
N CYS A 210 -9.28 3.61 4.58
CA CYS A 210 -7.94 3.06 4.72
C CYS A 210 -7.85 2.30 6.04
N LEU A 211 -7.47 1.02 5.98
CA LEU A 211 -7.14 0.19 7.13
C LEU A 211 -5.62 -0.06 7.16
N PHE A 212 -4.95 0.58 8.11
CA PHE A 212 -3.52 0.37 8.35
C PHE A 212 -3.31 -0.80 9.33
N LEU A 213 -2.46 -1.74 8.97
CA LEU A 213 -2.16 -2.95 9.75
C LEU A 213 -0.66 -3.00 10.02
N GLY A 214 -0.31 -3.01 11.31
CA GLY A 214 1.07 -3.02 11.77
C GLY A 214 1.27 -2.25 13.07
N SER A 215 2.39 -2.53 13.71
CA SER A 215 2.89 -1.92 14.93
C SER A 215 4.39 -1.62 14.79
N GLU A 216 4.97 -0.93 15.77
CA GLU A 216 6.39 -0.57 15.72
C GLU A 216 7.33 -1.79 15.68
N GLU A 217 6.89 -2.92 16.25
CA GLU A 217 7.67 -4.16 16.36
C GLU A 217 7.41 -5.15 15.22
N ASP A 218 6.43 -4.88 14.35
CA ASP A 218 6.13 -5.77 13.23
C ASP A 218 7.19 -5.63 12.14
N ALA A 219 7.60 -6.75 11.54
CA ALA A 219 8.54 -6.79 10.43
C ALA A 219 7.95 -6.25 9.13
N PHE A 220 6.61 -6.26 9.00
CA PHE A 220 5.89 -5.90 7.79
C PHE A 220 4.61 -5.12 8.12
N HIS A 221 4.21 -4.24 7.23
CA HIS A 221 2.99 -3.46 7.34
C HIS A 221 2.14 -3.56 6.08
N PHE A 222 0.84 -3.34 6.25
CA PHE A 222 -0.09 -3.14 5.15
C PHE A 222 -0.92 -1.86 5.32
N ALA A 223 -1.30 -1.26 4.20
CA ALA A 223 -2.43 -0.33 4.10
C ALA A 223 -3.42 -0.88 3.08
N ILE A 224 -4.67 -1.08 3.51
CA ILE A 224 -5.75 -1.61 2.67
C ILE A 224 -6.75 -0.48 2.42
N TYR A 225 -6.94 -0.15 1.15
CA TYR A 225 -7.90 0.86 0.70
C TYR A 225 -9.09 0.17 0.03
N TYR A 226 -10.33 0.59 0.34
CA TYR A 226 -11.56 -0.06 -0.13
C TYR A 226 -12.82 0.82 -0.02
#